data_AF-A0A8T4LAG8-F1
#
_entry.id   AF-A0A8T4LAG8-F1
#
_cell.length_a   1.000
_cell.length_b   1.000
_cell.length_c   1.000
_cell.angle_alpha   90.00
_cell.angle_beta   90.00
_cell.angle_gamma   90.00
#
_symmetry.space_group_name_H-M   'P 1'
#
loop_
_entity.id
_entity.type
_entity.pdbx_description
1 polymer ?
#
loop_
_entity_poly.entity_id
_entity_poly.type
_entity_poly.pdbx_seq_one_letter_code
_entity_poly.pdbx_strand_id
1 'polypeptide(L)'
;MANNLLKNPIGVAAIVAVAVLAISLFANVGTGAYVSKVQLCKDTDGGINTAVSGTCSGTGGTFTDKCSSAATDIIEYSCLTTRECTFNAMQCNAGTVCVNGACV
;
A
#
# COMPACT_ATOMS: atom_id res chain seq x y z
N MET A 1 -31.34 -7.95 61.02
CA MET A 1 -31.50 -6.48 61.15
C MET A 1 -30.93 -5.88 59.88
N ALA A 2 -31.81 -5.48 58.95
CA ALA A 2 -31.41 -4.92 57.67
C ALA A 2 -31.15 -3.42 57.86
N ASN A 3 -29.89 -3.00 57.77
CA ASN A 3 -29.53 -1.60 57.94
C ASN A 3 -29.67 -0.86 56.61
N ASN A 4 -30.79 -0.13 56.56
CA ASN A 4 -31.14 0.95 55.66
C ASN A 4 -29.96 1.88 55.33
N LEU A 5 -29.57 1.90 54.05
CA LEU A 5 -28.60 2.83 53.46
C LEU A 5 -29.28 3.86 52.53
N LEU A 6 -30.53 4.23 52.83
CA LEU A 6 -31.32 5.21 52.06
C LEU A 6 -32.00 6.23 52.98
N LYS A 7 -31.21 6.95 53.78
CA LYS A 7 -31.70 8.13 54.49
C LYS A 7 -30.74 9.30 54.29
N ASN A 8 -31.26 10.32 53.63
CA ASN A 8 -30.80 11.71 53.52
C ASN A 8 -30.07 12.10 52.20
N PRO A 9 -30.61 13.06 51.41
CA PRO A 9 -30.49 13.09 49.96
C PRO A 9 -29.41 14.05 49.42
N ILE A 10 -28.29 14.21 50.13
CA ILE A 10 -27.18 15.08 49.68
C ILE A 10 -25.94 14.27 49.25
N GLY A 11 -26.01 12.94 49.31
CA GLY A 11 -24.95 12.02 48.85
C GLY A 11 -25.24 11.31 47.52
N VAL A 12 -26.36 11.60 46.84
CA VAL A 12 -26.74 10.93 45.58
C VAL A 12 -26.39 11.77 44.34
N ALA A 13 -26.03 13.05 44.52
CA ALA A 13 -25.65 13.94 43.42
C ALA A 13 -24.23 13.72 42.88
N ALA A 14 -23.40 12.86 43.50
CA ALA A 14 -21.98 12.71 43.13
C ALA A 14 -21.59 11.35 42.54
N ILE A 15 -22.47 10.34 42.50
CA ILE A 15 -22.11 9.00 41.96
C ILE A 15 -23.13 8.49 40.93
N VAL A 16 -24.05 9.35 40.47
CA VAL A 16 -24.88 9.11 39.27
C VAL A 16 -24.36 9.95 38.09
N ALA A 17 -23.05 10.22 38.05
CA ALA A 17 -22.32 10.66 36.85
C ALA A 17 -21.38 9.56 36.31
N VAL A 18 -21.37 8.36 36.93
CA VAL A 18 -20.50 7.25 36.53
C VAL A 18 -21.28 6.08 35.89
N ALA A 19 -22.62 6.17 35.79
CA ALA A 19 -23.45 5.06 35.29
C ALA A 19 -24.40 5.38 34.11
N VAL A 20 -24.44 6.58 33.54
CA VAL A 20 -25.43 6.92 32.48
C VAL A 20 -24.87 7.72 31.27
N LEU A 21 -23.54 7.79 31.08
CA LEU A 21 -22.94 8.48 29.92
C LEU A 21 -21.85 7.67 29.18
N ALA A 22 -21.96 6.34 29.15
CA ALA A 22 -21.09 5.53 28.29
C ALA A 22 -21.78 4.35 27.60
N ILE A 23 -23.11 4.21 27.70
CA ILE A 23 -23.88 3.21 26.96
C ILE A 23 -24.54 3.88 25.76
N SER A 24 -23.72 4.32 24.79
CA SER A 24 -24.13 4.47 23.39
C SER A 24 -22.93 4.68 22.47
N LEU A 25 -21.86 3.90 22.66
CA LEU A 25 -20.86 3.68 21.61
C LEU A 25 -20.62 2.18 21.41
N PHE A 26 -21.71 1.44 21.22
CA PHE A 26 -21.66 0.24 20.36
C PHE A 26 -22.20 0.62 18.98
N ALA A 27 -21.65 1.67 18.38
CA ALA A 27 -21.90 2.00 16.99
C ALA A 27 -20.66 1.59 16.19
N ASN A 28 -20.75 0.42 15.54
CA ASN A 28 -19.80 -0.09 14.57
C ASN A 28 -18.35 -0.23 15.03
N VAL A 29 -18.05 -1.28 15.79
CA VAL A 29 -16.84 -2.05 15.48
C VAL A 29 -17.08 -2.76 14.16
N GLY A 30 -17.03 -1.99 13.06
CA GLY A 30 -16.75 -2.55 11.77
C GLY A 30 -15.41 -3.23 11.93
N THR A 31 -15.43 -4.56 12.03
CA THR A 31 -14.31 -5.41 11.64
C THR A 31 -14.14 -5.25 10.13
N GLY A 32 -13.82 -4.03 9.70
CA GLY A 32 -13.13 -3.80 8.47
C GLY A 32 -11.80 -4.47 8.70
N ALA A 33 -11.74 -5.75 8.33
CA ALA A 33 -10.48 -6.37 7.98
C ALA A 33 -9.77 -5.31 7.13
N TYR A 34 -8.68 -4.76 7.65
CA TYR A 34 -7.72 -4.09 6.81
C TYR A 34 -7.24 -5.21 5.89
N VAL A 35 -7.98 -5.44 4.81
CA VAL A 35 -7.46 -6.06 3.61
C VAL A 35 -6.43 -5.03 3.20
N SER A 36 -5.23 -5.17 3.76
CA SER A 36 -4.03 -4.60 3.19
C SER A 36 -4.16 -4.99 1.75
N LYS A 37 -4.52 -4.02 0.90
CA LYS A 37 -4.60 -4.23 -0.53
C LYS A 37 -3.19 -4.67 -0.83
N VAL A 38 -3.00 -5.98 -1.00
CA VAL A 38 -1.69 -6.51 -1.33
C VAL A 38 -1.37 -5.75 -2.60
N GLN A 39 -0.43 -4.81 -2.50
CA GLN A 39 0.04 -4.06 -3.63
C GLN A 39 0.81 -5.10 -4.43
N LEU A 40 0.06 -5.78 -5.30
CA LEU A 40 0.63 -6.63 -6.31
C LEU A 40 1.49 -5.72 -7.16
N CYS A 41 2.71 -6.15 -7.40
CA CYS A 41 3.52 -5.43 -8.34
C CYS A 41 2.82 -5.49 -9.70
N LYS A 42 2.75 -4.33 -10.36
CA LYS A 42 2.16 -4.18 -11.68
C LYS A 42 3.25 -3.72 -12.64
N ASP A 43 3.30 -4.39 -13.78
CA ASP A 43 4.13 -4.02 -14.91
C ASP A 43 3.24 -3.66 -16.10
N THR A 44 3.60 -2.65 -16.89
CA THR A 44 2.71 -2.14 -17.96
C THR A 44 2.98 -2.74 -19.33
N ASP A 45 4.14 -3.37 -19.54
CA ASP A 45 4.56 -3.99 -20.80
C ASP A 45 4.61 -5.52 -20.75
N GLY A 46 4.27 -6.09 -19.59
CA GLY A 46 4.12 -7.53 -19.39
C GLY A 46 5.38 -8.26 -18.92
N GLY A 47 6.37 -7.55 -18.37
CA GLY A 47 7.55 -8.17 -17.77
C GLY A 47 8.82 -7.62 -18.36
N ILE A 48 9.71 -8.48 -18.84
CA ILE A 48 10.94 -8.04 -19.51
C ILE A 48 10.60 -7.87 -21.00
N ASN A 49 10.28 -6.65 -21.42
CA ASN A 49 9.89 -6.26 -22.77
C ASN A 49 10.57 -4.96 -23.24
N THR A 50 11.83 -5.08 -23.67
CA THR A 50 12.65 -3.94 -24.11
C THR A 50 12.13 -3.17 -25.32
N ALA A 51 11.12 -3.67 -26.02
CA ALA A 51 10.55 -3.02 -27.21
C ALA A 51 9.49 -1.96 -26.87
N VAL A 52 9.04 -1.89 -25.62
CA VAL A 52 8.00 -0.97 -25.16
C VAL A 52 8.51 -0.28 -23.91
N SER A 53 8.34 1.04 -23.81
CA SER A 53 8.66 1.74 -22.56
C SER A 53 7.59 1.40 -21.52
N GLY A 54 7.96 0.52 -20.60
CA GLY A 54 7.18 0.05 -19.48
C GLY A 54 7.38 0.85 -18.21
N THR A 55 6.56 0.54 -17.23
CA THR A 55 6.60 1.12 -15.89
C THR A 55 6.18 0.07 -14.88
N CYS A 56 7.14 -0.33 -14.07
CA CYS A 56 6.92 -1.20 -12.94
C CYS A 56 6.49 -0.40 -11.71
N SER A 57 5.45 -0.85 -11.01
CA SER A 57 4.94 -0.26 -9.77
C SER A 57 4.78 -1.33 -8.69
N GLY A 58 5.64 -1.29 -7.67
CA GLY A 58 5.68 -2.24 -6.55
C GLY A 58 5.70 -1.55 -5.19
N THR A 59 5.99 -2.29 -4.12
CA THR A 59 6.06 -1.74 -2.74
C THR A 59 7.19 -0.74 -2.54
N GLY A 60 8.27 -0.84 -3.32
CA GLY A 60 9.42 0.07 -3.30
C GLY A 60 9.24 1.35 -4.13
N GLY A 61 8.12 1.51 -4.83
CA GLY A 61 7.83 2.66 -5.68
C GLY A 61 7.53 2.31 -7.13
N THR A 62 7.54 3.36 -7.96
CA THR A 62 7.32 3.27 -9.40
C THR A 62 8.61 3.58 -10.15
N PHE A 63 8.95 2.75 -11.12
CA PHE A 63 10.15 2.85 -11.94
C PHE A 63 9.77 2.64 -13.41
N THR A 64 10.25 3.55 -14.26
CA THR A 64 10.03 3.52 -15.70
C THR A 64 11.33 3.10 -16.39
N ASP A 65 11.20 2.32 -17.45
CA ASP A 65 12.35 1.90 -18.25
C ASP A 65 13.09 3.10 -18.81
N LYS A 66 14.41 2.98 -18.88
CA LYS A 66 15.25 4.09 -19.27
C LYS A 66 16.49 3.62 -19.99
N CYS A 67 16.99 4.49 -20.84
CA CYS A 67 18.27 4.28 -21.48
C CYS A 67 19.40 4.46 -20.47
N SER A 68 20.41 3.62 -20.58
CA SER A 68 21.66 3.79 -19.86
C SER A 68 22.45 4.99 -20.43
N SER A 69 23.66 5.22 -19.91
CA SER A 69 24.61 6.16 -20.51
C SER A 69 25.06 5.72 -21.91
N ALA A 70 25.06 4.41 -22.18
CA ALA A 70 25.23 3.88 -23.52
C ALA A 70 23.88 3.85 -24.26
N ALA A 71 23.83 4.45 -25.45
CA ALA A 71 22.61 4.51 -26.25
C ALA A 71 22.13 3.13 -26.74
N THR A 72 22.95 2.09 -26.66
CA THR A 72 22.59 0.72 -27.03
C THR A 72 22.07 -0.09 -25.85
N ASP A 73 22.02 0.48 -24.65
CA ASP A 73 21.72 -0.27 -23.43
C ASP A 73 20.47 0.29 -22.77
N ILE A 74 19.60 -0.60 -22.32
CA ILE A 74 18.35 -0.31 -21.61
C ILE A 74 18.43 -0.84 -20.19
N ILE A 75 17.91 -0.05 -19.25
CA ILE A 75 17.61 -0.46 -17.89
C ILE A 75 16.10 -0.73 -17.86
N GLU A 76 15.78 -2.02 -17.84
CA GLU A 76 14.42 -2.54 -17.80
C GLU A 76 13.98 -2.77 -16.37
N TYR A 77 12.86 -2.22 -15.95
CA TYR A 77 12.22 -2.46 -14.67
C TYR A 77 11.01 -3.37 -14.84
N SER A 78 11.00 -4.50 -14.14
CA SER A 78 9.89 -5.44 -14.20
C SER A 78 9.61 -6.11 -12.87
N CYS A 79 8.45 -6.76 -12.78
CA CYS A 79 8.13 -7.60 -11.64
C CYS A 79 7.41 -8.90 -12.03
N LEU A 80 8.22 -9.95 -12.15
CA LEU A 80 7.76 -11.27 -12.56
C LEU A 80 7.32 -12.16 -11.38
N THR A 81 8.05 -12.11 -10.26
CA THR A 81 7.90 -13.09 -9.18
C THR A 81 7.84 -12.47 -7.78
N THR A 82 8.13 -11.19 -7.64
CA THR A 82 8.18 -10.49 -6.36
C THR A 82 7.15 -9.36 -6.32
N ARG A 83 6.93 -8.79 -5.12
CA ARG A 83 6.10 -7.58 -4.95
C ARG A 83 6.88 -6.29 -5.22
N GLU A 84 8.13 -6.43 -5.63
CA GLU A 84 9.08 -5.33 -5.81
C GLU A 84 9.50 -5.25 -7.27
N CYS A 85 9.78 -4.03 -7.71
CA CYS A 85 10.39 -3.83 -9.01
C CYS A 85 11.85 -4.25 -8.96
N THR A 86 12.23 -5.10 -9.89
CA THR A 86 13.62 -5.50 -10.13
C THR A 86 14.07 -4.88 -11.44
N PHE A 87 15.38 -4.72 -11.65
CA PHE A 87 15.89 -4.20 -12.91
C PHE A 87 16.92 -5.12 -13.56
N ASN A 88 16.95 -5.10 -14.88
CA ASN A 88 17.96 -5.75 -15.70
C ASN A 88 18.58 -4.71 -16.65
N ALA A 89 19.90 -4.64 -16.66
CA ALA A 89 20.62 -3.89 -17.70
C ALA A 89 20.86 -4.83 -18.89
N MET A 90 20.35 -4.47 -20.05
CA MET A 90 20.41 -5.29 -21.26
C MET A 90 20.84 -4.45 -22.45
N GLN A 91 21.50 -5.09 -23.40
CA GLN A 91 21.81 -4.46 -24.68
C GLN A 91 20.60 -4.60 -25.62
N CYS A 92 20.23 -3.53 -26.30
CA CYS A 92 19.28 -3.54 -27.38
C CYS A 92 19.75 -4.45 -28.53
N ASN A 93 18.79 -4.97 -29.29
CA ASN A 93 19.06 -5.85 -30.42
C ASN A 93 19.96 -5.18 -31.47
N ALA A 94 20.72 -5.98 -32.22
CA ALA A 94 21.61 -5.46 -33.25
C ALA A 94 20.87 -4.54 -34.23
N GLY A 95 21.40 -3.32 -34.42
CA GLY A 95 20.80 -2.31 -35.29
C GLY A 95 19.73 -1.43 -34.64
N THR A 96 19.40 -1.65 -33.37
CA THR A 96 18.47 -0.81 -32.60
C THR A 96 19.21 0.02 -31.54
N VAL A 97 18.59 1.11 -31.12
CA VAL A 97 19.10 1.98 -30.04
C VAL A 97 18.01 2.22 -29.01
N CYS A 98 18.40 2.45 -27.77
CA CYS A 98 17.47 2.86 -26.74
C CYS A 98 17.07 4.32 -26.96
N VAL A 99 15.77 4.55 -27.11
CA VAL A 99 15.16 5.88 -27.21
C VAL A 99 13.95 5.91 -26.29
N ASN A 100 13.92 6.88 -25.37
CA ASN A 100 12.81 7.06 -24.42
C ASN A 100 12.42 5.78 -23.65
N GLY A 101 13.40 4.96 -23.26
CA GLY A 101 13.14 3.75 -22.49
C GLY A 101 12.62 2.57 -23.30
N ALA A 102 12.84 2.54 -24.62
CA ALA A 102 12.55 1.40 -25.48
C ALA A 102 13.65 1.23 -26.54
N CYS A 103 13.94 -0.01 -26.92
CA CYS A 103 14.83 -0.34 -28.04
C CYS A 103 14.05 -0.25 -29.36
N VAL A 104 14.49 0.65 -30.26
CA VAL A 104 13.84 0.93 -31.56
C VAL A 104 14.82 0.91 -32.73
#